data_AF-A0A817Y8U2-F1
#
_entry.id   AF-A0A817Y8U2-F1
#
_cell.length_a   1.000
_cell.length_b   1.000
_cell.length_c   1.000
_cell.angle_alpha   90.00
_cell.angle_beta   90.00
_cell.angle_gamma   90.00
#
_symmetry.space_group_name_H-M   'P 1'
#
loop_
_entity.id
_entity.type
_entity.pdbx_description
1 polymer ?
#
loop_
_entity_poly.entity_id
_entity_poly.type
_entity_poly.pdbx_seq_one_letter_code
_entity_poly.pdbx_strand_id
1 'polypeptide(L)'
;MSYHQWPTNKFIRICVLTIIMCVTFIGNCYIIVELFCRRRRHRTRLHLFILNLAIGDLAICLFTMTSELFLLIFDQEWILGNIACKLTLYIQVVTLASTTFINVAMTYDR
;
A
#
# COMPACT_ATOMS: atom_id res chain seq x y z
N MET A 1 9.55 -39.32 -10.25
CA MET A 1 9.33 -38.80 -8.88
C MET A 1 9.95 -37.41 -8.82
N SER A 2 9.32 -36.45 -9.47
CA SER A 2 9.86 -35.09 -9.67
C SER A 2 9.40 -34.23 -8.51
N TYR A 3 10.26 -34.06 -7.51
CA TYR A 3 10.01 -33.12 -6.43
C TYR A 3 9.66 -31.75 -7.03
N HIS A 4 8.46 -31.28 -6.72
CA HIS A 4 7.96 -29.95 -6.97
C HIS A 4 9.02 -28.91 -6.57
N GLN A 5 9.85 -28.47 -7.52
CA GLN A 5 10.77 -27.35 -7.37
C GLN A 5 9.95 -26.06 -7.41
N TRP A 6 9.13 -25.82 -6.38
CA TRP A 6 8.78 -24.44 -6.08
C TRP A 6 10.10 -23.75 -5.80
N PRO A 7 10.55 -22.77 -6.62
CA PRO A 7 11.78 -22.08 -6.34
C PRO A 7 11.60 -21.45 -4.96
N THR A 8 12.41 -21.84 -3.98
CA THR A 8 12.30 -21.41 -2.57
C THR A 8 12.12 -19.89 -2.46
N ASN A 9 12.72 -19.16 -3.40
CA ASN A 9 12.61 -17.72 -3.60
C ASN A 9 11.16 -17.22 -3.79
N LYS A 10 10.32 -17.91 -4.56
CA LYS A 10 8.89 -17.53 -4.75
C LYS A 10 8.12 -17.70 -3.44
N PHE A 11 8.31 -18.83 -2.75
CA PHE A 11 7.61 -19.12 -1.50
C PHE A 11 7.97 -18.11 -0.41
N ILE A 12 9.26 -17.79 -0.27
CA ILE A 12 9.75 -16.76 0.66
C ILE A 12 9.13 -15.40 0.33
N ARG A 13 9.12 -15.00 -0.96
CA ARG A 13 8.51 -13.72 -1.38
C ARG A 13 7.04 -13.66 -1.05
N ILE A 14 6.27 -14.71 -1.34
CA ILE A 14 4.83 -14.77 -1.02
C ILE A 14 4.62 -14.64 0.49
N CYS A 15 5.37 -15.39 1.32
CA CYS A 15 5.24 -15.31 2.78
C CYS A 15 5.55 -13.89 3.29
N VAL A 16 6.65 -13.29 2.83
CA VAL A 16 7.08 -11.96 3.26
C VAL A 16 6.08 -10.89 2.82
N LEU A 17 5.63 -10.90 1.56
CA LEU A 17 4.62 -9.97 1.05
C LEU A 17 3.31 -10.08 1.83
N THR A 18 2.86 -11.30 2.13
CA THR A 18 1.63 -11.52 2.90
C THR A 18 1.76 -10.98 4.32
N ILE A 19 2.90 -11.20 4.99
CA ILE A 19 3.15 -10.68 6.34
C ILE A 19 3.17 -9.15 6.34
N ILE A 20 3.92 -8.55 5.41
CA ILE A 20 3.99 -7.09 5.28
C ILE A 20 2.61 -6.52 4.98
N MET A 21 1.86 -7.13 4.07
CA MET A 21 0.49 -6.73 3.72
C MET A 21 -0.41 -6.71 4.96
N CYS A 22 -0.40 -7.77 5.78
CA CYS A 22 -1.18 -7.84 7.01
C CYS A 22 -0.75 -6.77 8.04
N VAL A 23 0.56 -6.61 8.25
CA VAL A 23 1.09 -5.61 9.20
C VAL A 23 0.72 -4.19 8.76
N THR A 24 0.93 -3.87 7.48
CA THR A 24 0.59 -2.57 6.88
C THR A 24 -0.92 -2.32 6.96
N PHE A 25 -1.75 -3.31 6.67
CA PHE A 25 -3.20 -3.16 6.72
C PHE A 25 -3.69 -2.91 8.16
N ILE A 26 -3.25 -3.72 9.11
CA ILE A 26 -3.64 -3.60 10.51
C ILE A 26 -3.12 -2.27 11.10
N GLY A 27 -1.85 -1.95 10.86
CA GLY A 27 -1.21 -0.74 11.37
C GLY A 27 -1.88 0.53 10.85
N ASN A 28 -2.09 0.64 9.53
CA ASN A 28 -2.72 1.82 8.95
C ASN A 28 -4.21 1.92 9.31
N CYS A 29 -4.95 0.81 9.39
CA CYS A 29 -6.34 0.82 9.87
C CYS A 29 -6.41 1.29 11.33
N TYR A 30 -5.51 0.80 12.20
CA TYR A 30 -5.47 1.21 13.59
C TYR A 30 -5.20 2.72 13.73
N ILE A 31 -4.25 3.26 12.95
CA ILE A 31 -3.94 4.70 12.93
C ILE A 31 -5.17 5.51 12.50
N ILE A 32 -5.89 5.11 11.45
CA ILE A 32 -7.10 5.80 10.98
C ILE A 32 -8.18 5.79 12.07
N VAL A 33 -8.41 4.65 12.71
CA VAL A 33 -9.38 4.51 13.81
C VAL A 33 -8.98 5.38 14.99
N GLU A 34 -7.70 5.36 15.39
CA GLU A 34 -7.19 6.18 16.50
C GLU A 34 -7.36 7.68 16.21
N LEU A 35 -7.06 8.11 14.98
CA LEU A 35 -7.28 9.48 14.50
C LEU A 35 -8.75 9.89 14.60
N PHE A 36 -9.66 9.03 14.15
CA PHE A 36 -11.10 9.32 14.17
C PHE A 36 -11.66 9.35 15.60
N CYS A 37 -11.16 8.48 16.47
CA CYS A 37 -11.57 8.41 17.88
C CYS A 37 -11.01 9.58 18.71
N ARG A 38 -9.77 10.04 18.46
CA ARG A 38 -9.20 11.20 19.17
C ARG A 38 -9.63 12.50 18.49
N ARG A 39 -10.78 13.04 18.89
CA ARG A 39 -11.23 14.42 18.60
C ARG A 39 -10.34 15.51 19.24
N ARG A 40 -9.01 15.48 19.07
CA ARG A 40 -8.13 16.55 19.59
C ARG A 40 -7.86 17.63 18.53
N ARG A 41 -8.50 18.77 18.79
CA ARG A 41 -8.61 20.00 18.00
C ARG A 41 -7.30 20.79 17.71
N HIS A 42 -6.09 20.22 17.65
CA HIS A 42 -4.90 21.09 17.53
C HIS A 42 -3.65 20.63 16.74
N ARG A 43 -3.78 19.75 15.74
CA ARG A 43 -2.69 19.46 14.77
C ARG A 43 -3.22 19.15 13.37
N THR A 44 -4.04 20.03 12.79
CA THR A 44 -4.70 19.82 11.49
C THR A 44 -3.73 19.40 10.38
N ARG A 45 -2.51 19.97 10.36
CA ARG A 45 -1.44 19.63 9.40
C ARG A 45 -0.94 18.19 9.53
N LEU A 46 -0.55 17.78 10.74
CA LEU A 46 -0.05 16.42 10.99
C LEU A 46 -1.15 15.37 10.79
N HIS A 47 -2.39 15.69 11.16
CA HIS A 47 -3.54 14.82 10.98
C HIS A 47 -3.81 14.52 9.49
N LEU A 48 -3.74 15.54 8.62
CA LEU A 48 -3.86 15.38 7.17
C LEU A 48 -2.70 14.59 6.58
N PHE A 49 -1.46 14.84 7.04
CA PHE A 49 -0.30 14.08 6.61
C PHE A 49 -0.41 12.59 6.95
N ILE A 50 -0.77 12.27 8.21
CA ILE A 50 -0.94 10.88 8.68
C ILE A 50 -2.09 10.19 7.93
N LEU A 51 -3.21 10.88 7.69
CA LEU A 51 -4.33 10.33 6.91
C LEU A 51 -3.91 10.03 5.47
N ASN A 52 -3.23 10.96 4.80
CA ASN A 52 -2.79 10.75 3.42
C ASN A 52 -1.79 9.60 3.32
N LEU A 53 -0.85 9.50 4.26
CA LEU A 53 0.09 8.38 4.35
C LEU A 53 -0.66 7.06 4.52
N ALA A 54 -1.56 6.97 5.50
CA ALA A 54 -2.33 5.75 5.78
C ALA A 54 -3.22 5.32 4.60
N ILE A 55 -3.88 6.26 3.92
CA ILE A 55 -4.69 5.96 2.72
C ILE A 55 -3.79 5.49 1.57
N GLY A 56 -2.64 6.14 1.38
CA GLY A 56 -1.66 5.76 0.37
C GLY A 56 -1.11 4.36 0.58
N ASP A 57 -0.70 4.04 1.82
CA ASP A 57 -0.21 2.71 2.19
C ASP A 57 -1.29 1.64 2.01
N LEU A 58 -2.54 1.90 2.41
CA LEU A 58 -3.65 0.96 2.17
C LEU A 58 -3.91 0.76 0.68
N ALA A 59 -3.85 1.82 -0.14
CA ALA A 59 -4.02 1.70 -1.59
C ALA A 59 -2.86 0.92 -2.23
N ILE A 60 -1.60 1.22 -1.89
CA ILE A 60 -0.44 0.48 -2.39
C ILE A 60 -0.50 -0.98 -1.94
N CYS A 61 -0.86 -1.23 -0.68
CA CYS A 61 -1.06 -2.56 -0.12
C CYS A 61 -2.13 -3.33 -0.90
N LEU A 62 -3.31 -2.75 -1.13
CA LEU A 62 -4.42 -3.44 -1.81
C LEU A 62 -4.20 -3.63 -3.31
N PHE A 63 -3.57 -2.67 -4.00
CA PHE A 63 -3.42 -2.75 -5.45
C PHE A 63 -2.07 -3.32 -5.87
N THR A 64 -0.97 -2.80 -5.31
CA THR A 64 0.39 -3.23 -5.70
C THR A 64 0.73 -4.60 -5.12
N MET A 65 0.59 -4.79 -3.80
CA MET A 65 0.97 -6.07 -3.17
C MET A 65 0.05 -7.21 -3.62
N THR A 66 -1.26 -6.96 -3.76
CA THR A 66 -2.19 -7.97 -4.30
C THR A 66 -1.88 -8.32 -5.75
N SER A 67 -1.54 -7.35 -6.59
CA SER A 67 -1.11 -7.63 -7.97
C SER A 67 0.18 -8.43 -8.02
N GLU A 68 1.16 -8.10 -7.16
CA GLU A 68 2.42 -8.85 -7.08
C GLU A 68 2.19 -10.30 -6.60
N LEU A 69 1.35 -10.50 -5.58
CA LEU A 69 0.95 -11.83 -5.10
C LEU A 69 0.27 -12.63 -6.20
N PHE A 70 -0.64 -12.01 -6.96
CA PHE A 70 -1.31 -12.68 -8.07
C PHE A 70 -0.29 -13.10 -9.14
N LEU A 71 0.62 -12.21 -9.53
CA LEU A 71 1.70 -12.56 -10.47
C LEU A 71 2.64 -13.65 -9.95
N LEU A 72 2.87 -13.73 -8.65
CA LEU A 72 3.69 -14.79 -8.06
C LEU A 72 2.98 -16.15 -8.09
N ILE A 73 1.65 -16.17 -7.94
CA ILE A 73 0.82 -17.38 -7.94
C ILE A 73 0.62 -17.91 -9.37
N PHE A 74 0.41 -17.02 -10.35
CA PHE A 74 0.16 -17.37 -11.75
C PHE A 74 1.44 -17.39 -12.61
N ASP A 75 2.60 -17.71 -12.03
CA ASP A 75 3.87 -17.86 -12.76
C ASP A 75 4.27 -16.66 -13.65
N GLN A 76 4.03 -15.44 -13.15
CA GLN A 76 4.24 -14.16 -13.84
C GLN A 76 3.33 -13.91 -15.05
N GLU A 77 2.26 -14.70 -15.21
CA GLU A 77 1.23 -14.43 -16.21
C GLU A 77 0.23 -13.40 -15.68
N TRP A 78 0.15 -12.25 -16.36
CA TRP A 78 -0.76 -11.17 -15.98
C TRP A 78 -2.19 -11.47 -16.45
N ILE A 79 -2.98 -12.13 -15.61
CA ILE A 79 -4.38 -12.50 -15.90
C ILE A 79 -5.41 -11.48 -15.40
N LEU A 80 -5.03 -10.56 -14.51
CA LEU A 80 -5.92 -9.49 -14.00
C LEU A 80 -6.36 -8.46 -15.05
N GLY A 81 -5.84 -8.56 -16.29
CA GLY A 81 -6.16 -7.68 -17.39
C GLY A 81 -5.42 -6.33 -17.36
N ASN A 82 -5.35 -5.68 -18.53
CA ASN A 82 -4.55 -4.45 -18.73
C ASN A 82 -4.99 -3.27 -17.85
N ILE A 83 -6.24 -3.30 -17.38
CA ILE A 83 -6.84 -2.26 -16.52
C ILE A 83 -6.18 -2.26 -15.14
N ALA A 84 -6.02 -3.43 -14.50
CA ALA A 84 -5.41 -3.52 -13.19
C ALA A 84 -3.94 -3.06 -13.19
N CYS A 85 -3.19 -3.38 -14.24
CA CYS A 85 -1.80 -2.94 -14.41
C CYS A 85 -1.72 -1.41 -14.46
N LYS A 86 -2.55 -0.77 -15.28
CA LYS A 86 -2.62 0.69 -15.35
C LYS A 86 -3.12 1.32 -14.06
N LEU A 87 -4.08 0.69 -13.39
CA LEU A 87 -4.65 1.20 -12.14
C LEU A 87 -3.61 1.21 -11.02
N THR A 88 -2.83 0.14 -10.87
CA THR A 88 -1.75 0.07 -9.88
C THR A 88 -0.73 1.19 -10.09
N LEU A 89 -0.28 1.39 -11.33
CA LEU A 89 0.63 2.49 -11.66
C LEU A 89 0.00 3.86 -11.38
N TYR A 90 -1.27 4.04 -11.77
CA TYR A 90 -1.99 5.29 -11.55
C TYR A 90 -2.09 5.63 -10.07
N ILE A 91 -2.46 4.66 -9.23
CA ILE A 91 -2.58 4.85 -7.77
C ILE A 91 -1.24 5.20 -7.14
N GLN A 92 -0.15 4.56 -7.57
CA GLN A 92 1.19 4.90 -7.08
C GLN A 92 1.56 6.36 -7.41
N VAL A 93 1.34 6.78 -8.66
CA VAL A 93 1.65 8.14 -9.10
C VAL A 93 0.77 9.17 -8.39
N VAL A 94 -0.52 8.90 -8.24
CA VAL A 94 -1.46 9.78 -7.53
C VAL A 94 -1.07 9.91 -6.06
N THR A 95 -0.80 8.80 -5.38
CA THR A 95 -0.40 8.82 -3.96
C THR A 95 0.88 9.60 -3.75
N LEU A 96 1.87 9.42 -4.63
CA LEU A 96 3.12 10.16 -4.61
C LEU A 96 2.88 11.66 -4.81
N ALA A 97 2.08 12.03 -5.81
CA ALA A 97 1.72 13.42 -6.09
C ALA A 97 0.99 14.06 -4.91
N SER A 98 -0.02 13.41 -4.34
CA SER A 98 -0.74 13.90 -3.16
C SER A 98 0.20 14.15 -1.98
N THR A 99 1.13 13.22 -1.72
CA THR A 99 2.08 13.33 -0.63
C THR A 99 3.06 14.49 -0.83
N THR A 100 3.56 14.70 -2.06
CA THR A 100 4.43 15.83 -2.37
C THR A 100 3.71 17.16 -2.24
N PHE A 101 2.46 17.27 -2.73
CA PHE A 101 1.64 18.47 -2.55
C PHE A 101 1.37 18.79 -1.08
N ILE A 102 1.05 17.79 -0.26
CA ILE A 102 0.85 17.98 1.17
C ILE A 102 2.14 18.44 1.85
N ASN A 103 3.28 17.85 1.48
CA ASN A 103 4.58 18.27 2.02
C ASN A 103 4.91 19.73 1.65
N VAL A 104 4.63 20.14 0.41
CA VAL A 104 4.80 21.52 -0.05
C VAL A 104 3.82 22.47 0.65
N ALA A 105 2.56 22.08 0.85
CA ALA A 105 1.58 22.88 1.58
C ALA A 105 1.98 23.06 3.04
N MET A 106 2.43 21.99 3.71
CA MET A 106 3.00 22.08 5.06
C MET A 106 4.24 22.96 5.10
N THR A 107 4.96 23.05 3.98
CA THR A 107 6.15 23.86 3.79
C THR A 107 5.84 25.34 3.60
N TYR A 108 4.75 25.63 2.93
CA TYR A 108 4.31 26.98 2.67
C TYR A 108 3.58 27.59 3.89
N ASP A 109 2.84 26.78 4.65
CA ASP A 109 2.10 27.19 5.85
C ASP A 109 2.99 27.34 7.11
N ARG A 110 4.30 27.10 6.99
CA ARG A 110 5.29 27.29 8.05
C ARG A 110 6.14 28.52 7.77
#